data_AF-A0A354CXE7-F1
#
_entry.id   AF-A0A354CXE7-F1
#
_cell.length_a   1.000
_cell.length_b   1.000
_cell.length_c   1.000
_cell.angle_alpha   90.00
_cell.angle_beta   90.00
_cell.angle_gamma   90.00
#
_symmetry.space_group_name_H-M   'P 1'
#
loop_
_entity.id
_entity.type
_entity.pdbx_description
1 polymer ?
#
loop_
_entity_poly.entity_id
_entity_poly.type
_entity_poly.pdbx_seq_one_letter_code
_entity_poly.pdbx_strand_id
1 'polypeptide(L)'
;MSRLTGVVFLVGVLLVMGHNRPVWATMDNLKTVKQAYPDRDPKASSCKICHLNAIGKQGEHNAYGLALQKLKAPGEAKTLTVEDLRVIEQEDADGDGASNRDEILAGTNPGDLTAVPNGSGRRVE
;
A
#
# COMPACT_ATOMS: atom_id res chain seq x y z
N MET A 1 14.31 54.82 -36.33
CA MET A 1 14.78 53.47 -35.99
C MET A 1 14.77 53.33 -34.47
N SER A 2 13.84 52.56 -33.91
CA SER A 2 14.10 51.58 -32.84
C SER A 2 12.75 51.04 -32.35
N ARG A 3 12.52 49.75 -32.64
CA ARG A 3 11.39 48.95 -32.17
C ARG A 3 11.86 48.29 -30.88
N LEU A 4 11.08 48.33 -29.81
CA LEU A 4 11.11 47.29 -28.78
C LEU A 4 9.72 47.13 -28.16
N THR A 5 9.03 46.18 -28.76
CA THR A 5 7.83 45.47 -28.31
C THR A 5 7.92 45.11 -26.83
N GLY A 6 6.92 45.56 -26.06
CA GLY A 6 6.70 45.15 -24.68
C GLY A 6 6.41 43.65 -24.61
N VAL A 7 7.20 42.93 -23.82
CA VAL A 7 7.03 41.50 -23.56
C VAL A 7 5.84 41.34 -22.61
N VAL A 8 4.75 40.77 -23.14
CA VAL A 8 3.58 40.35 -22.36
C VAL A 8 3.97 39.08 -21.58
N PHE A 9 4.32 39.21 -20.31
CA PHE A 9 4.37 38.09 -19.37
C PHE A 9 2.96 37.87 -18.81
N LEU A 10 2.11 37.17 -19.56
CA LEU A 10 0.88 36.60 -19.01
C LEU A 10 1.18 35.13 -18.65
N VAL A 11 1.36 34.97 -17.35
CA VAL A 11 1.52 33.75 -16.58
C VAL A 11 0.59 32.66 -17.13
N GLY A 12 1.18 31.64 -17.76
CA GLY A 12 0.49 30.41 -18.09
C GLY A 12 0.12 29.71 -16.79
N VAL A 13 -1.13 29.87 -16.35
CA VAL A 13 -1.73 29.00 -15.34
C VAL A 13 -1.93 27.64 -16.03
N LEU A 14 -0.88 26.82 -16.00
CA LEU A 14 -0.97 25.38 -16.20
C LEU A 14 -1.82 24.83 -15.05
N LEU A 15 -3.13 24.75 -15.28
CA LEU A 15 -4.03 23.88 -14.54
C LEU A 15 -3.57 22.45 -14.80
N VAL A 16 -2.58 21.99 -14.02
CA VAL A 16 -2.29 20.57 -13.87
C VAL A 16 -3.52 20.00 -13.19
N MET A 17 -4.47 19.53 -14.00
CA MET A 17 -5.55 18.67 -13.55
C MET A 17 -4.92 17.34 -13.12
N GLY A 18 -4.41 17.34 -11.89
CA GLY A 18 -3.94 16.15 -11.22
C GLY A 18 -5.06 15.13 -11.23
N HIS A 19 -4.76 13.94 -11.77
CA HIS A 19 -5.64 12.80 -11.77
C HIS A 19 -5.78 12.25 -10.34
N ASN A 20 -6.42 13.03 -9.46
CA ASN A 20 -6.73 12.63 -8.10
C ASN A 20 -7.95 11.71 -8.12
N ARG A 21 -7.74 10.47 -8.54
CA ARG A 21 -8.48 9.37 -7.96
C ARG A 21 -7.61 8.83 -6.84
N PRO A 22 -7.85 9.23 -5.58
CA PRO A 22 -7.15 8.65 -4.46
C PRO A 22 -7.74 7.25 -4.26
N VAL A 23 -7.31 6.31 -5.11
CA VAL A 23 -7.64 4.89 -5.01
C VAL A 23 -6.59 4.29 -4.08
N TRP A 24 -7.06 3.58 -3.05
CA TRP A 24 -6.18 2.79 -2.18
C TRP A 24 -5.61 1.58 -2.93
N ALA A 25 -4.48 1.06 -2.47
CA ALA A 25 -3.79 -0.11 -3.06
C ALA A 25 -3.49 0.03 -4.57
N THR A 26 -2.64 1.01 -4.91
CA THR A 26 -2.14 1.24 -6.27
C THR A 26 -0.95 0.34 -6.61
N MET A 27 -0.53 0.36 -7.89
CA MET A 27 0.71 -0.30 -8.30
C MET A 27 1.96 0.27 -7.61
N ASP A 28 1.95 1.55 -7.23
CA ASP A 28 3.06 2.15 -6.49
C ASP A 28 3.11 1.63 -5.05
N ASN A 29 1.96 1.42 -4.41
CA ASN A 29 1.90 0.78 -3.10
C ASN A 29 2.43 -0.66 -3.17
N LEU A 30 2.14 -1.40 -4.24
CA LEU A 30 2.71 -2.73 -4.44
C LEU A 30 4.24 -2.69 -4.62
N LYS A 31 4.77 -1.69 -5.32
CA LYS A 31 6.22 -1.48 -5.43
C LYS A 31 6.84 -1.17 -4.07
N THR A 32 6.19 -0.35 -3.24
CA THR A 32 6.64 -0.08 -1.87
C THR A 32 6.75 -1.36 -1.05
N VAL A 33 5.74 -2.25 -1.11
CA VAL A 33 5.84 -3.56 -0.47
C VAL A 33 7.03 -4.32 -1.01
N LYS A 34 7.23 -4.36 -2.33
CA LYS A 34 8.41 -5.01 -2.96
C LYS A 34 9.75 -4.45 -2.52
N GLN A 35 9.82 -3.15 -2.31
CA GLN A 35 11.01 -2.48 -1.81
C GLN A 35 11.29 -2.79 -0.34
N ALA A 36 10.26 -2.86 0.50
CA ALA A 36 10.42 -3.18 1.92
C ALA A 36 10.94 -4.60 2.16
N TYR A 37 10.64 -5.51 1.23
CA TYR A 37 10.97 -6.92 1.35
C TYR A 37 11.50 -7.43 -0.01
N PRO A 38 12.75 -7.18 -0.40
CA PRO A 38 13.24 -7.49 -1.75
C PRO A 38 13.34 -9.00 -2.05
N ASP A 39 13.59 -9.84 -1.03
CA ASP A 39 13.98 -11.24 -1.21
C ASP A 39 12.88 -12.28 -0.88
N ARG A 40 11.64 -11.86 -0.63
CA ARG A 40 10.54 -12.78 -0.24
C ARG A 40 9.69 -13.28 -1.40
N ASP A 41 8.88 -14.29 -1.12
CA ASP A 41 8.00 -14.95 -2.09
C ASP A 41 7.14 -13.92 -2.88
N PRO A 42 7.13 -13.98 -4.23
CA PRO A 42 6.32 -13.11 -5.06
C PRO A 42 4.81 -13.14 -4.73
N LYS A 43 4.30 -14.24 -4.15
CA LYS A 43 2.91 -14.39 -3.71
C LYS A 43 2.58 -13.47 -2.52
N ALA A 44 3.50 -13.32 -1.58
CA ALA A 44 3.46 -12.33 -0.49
C ALA A 44 3.63 -10.88 -1.00
N SER A 45 3.79 -10.70 -2.31
CA SER A 45 3.99 -9.42 -2.98
C SER A 45 3.03 -9.22 -4.16
N SER A 46 1.93 -9.99 -4.17
CA SER A 46 0.91 -9.95 -5.21
C SER A 46 -0.24 -9.02 -4.80
N CYS A 47 -1.18 -8.73 -5.70
CA CYS A 47 -2.35 -7.92 -5.40
C CYS A 47 -3.19 -8.47 -4.23
N LYS A 48 -3.09 -9.79 -3.95
CA LYS A 48 -3.79 -10.43 -2.84
C LYS A 48 -3.29 -10.01 -1.46
N ILE A 49 -2.10 -9.40 -1.36
CA ILE A 49 -1.61 -8.89 -0.08
C ILE A 49 -2.54 -7.80 0.49
N CYS A 50 -3.24 -7.06 -0.37
CA CYS A 50 -4.17 -6.00 0.05
C CYS A 50 -5.63 -6.28 -0.32
N HIS A 51 -5.93 -7.25 -1.19
CA HIS A 51 -7.27 -7.43 -1.78
C HIS A 51 -7.83 -8.84 -1.52
N LEU A 52 -9.12 -8.92 -1.21
CA LEU A 52 -9.84 -10.20 -1.06
C LEU A 52 -10.17 -10.86 -2.41
N ASN A 53 -10.49 -10.06 -3.43
CA ASN A 53 -11.08 -10.53 -4.69
C ASN A 53 -10.36 -9.99 -5.94
N ALA A 54 -10.82 -10.44 -7.12
CA ALA A 54 -10.21 -10.14 -8.42
C ALA A 54 -10.10 -8.62 -8.72
N ILE A 55 -8.92 -8.23 -9.20
CA ILE A 55 -8.49 -6.87 -9.53
C ILE A 55 -9.45 -6.21 -10.54
N GLY A 56 -9.84 -4.96 -10.30
CA GLY A 56 -10.56 -4.13 -11.28
C GLY A 56 -12.00 -3.77 -10.92
N LYS A 57 -12.56 -4.37 -9.85
CA LYS A 57 -13.71 -3.79 -9.13
C LYS A 57 -13.19 -3.13 -7.85
N GLN A 58 -13.67 -1.93 -7.55
CA GLN A 58 -13.42 -1.34 -6.24
C GLN A 58 -14.01 -2.26 -5.16
N GLY A 59 -13.22 -2.57 -4.14
CA GLY A 59 -13.64 -3.40 -2.99
C GLY A 59 -13.32 -4.89 -3.21
N GLU A 60 -12.74 -5.60 -2.26
CA GLU A 60 -12.61 -5.36 -0.82
C GLU A 60 -11.13 -5.46 -0.43
N HIS A 61 -10.67 -4.54 0.43
CA HIS A 61 -9.37 -4.72 1.03
C HIS A 61 -9.47 -5.81 2.09
N ASN A 62 -8.47 -6.67 2.16
CA ASN A 62 -8.35 -7.61 3.26
C ASN A 62 -7.98 -6.87 4.55
N ALA A 63 -7.85 -7.60 5.66
CA ALA A 63 -7.60 -7.00 6.96
C ALA A 63 -6.30 -6.16 6.96
N TYR A 64 -5.21 -6.69 6.40
CA TYR A 64 -3.94 -5.98 6.20
C TYR A 64 -4.08 -4.71 5.34
N GLY A 65 -4.75 -4.82 4.20
CA GLY A 65 -5.00 -3.70 3.29
C GLY A 65 -5.84 -2.60 3.94
N LEU A 66 -6.73 -2.93 4.88
CA LEU A 66 -7.48 -1.97 5.69
C LEU A 66 -6.62 -1.35 6.79
N ALA A 67 -5.75 -2.13 7.44
CA ALA A 67 -4.82 -1.62 8.45
C ALA A 67 -3.92 -0.53 7.86
N LEU A 68 -3.36 -0.75 6.68
CA LEU A 68 -2.54 0.23 5.96
C LEU A 68 -3.29 1.53 5.62
N GLN A 69 -4.60 1.47 5.37
CA GLN A 69 -5.40 2.67 5.10
C GLN A 69 -5.59 3.53 6.34
N LYS A 70 -5.70 2.89 7.51
CA LYS A 70 -5.93 3.57 8.79
C LYS A 70 -4.71 4.40 9.23
N LEU A 71 -3.51 4.10 8.71
CA LEU A 71 -2.30 4.87 8.98
C LEU A 71 -2.33 6.29 8.40
N LYS A 72 -3.19 6.53 7.42
CA LYS A 72 -3.25 7.76 6.66
C LYS A 72 -4.47 8.57 7.04
N ALA A 73 -4.25 9.82 7.41
CA ALA A 73 -5.34 10.71 7.78
C ALA A 73 -6.27 11.01 6.59
N PRO A 74 -7.55 11.33 6.82
CA PRO A 74 -8.44 11.80 5.76
C PRO A 74 -7.82 13.01 5.03
N GLY A 75 -7.64 12.90 3.71
CA GLY A 75 -7.03 13.94 2.88
C GLY A 75 -5.51 13.82 2.68
N GLU A 76 -4.84 12.88 3.34
CA GLU A 76 -3.43 12.58 3.08
C GLU A 76 -3.24 11.84 1.74
N ALA A 77 -2.03 11.92 1.19
CA ALA A 77 -1.63 11.11 0.05
C ALA A 77 -1.78 9.62 0.38
N LYS A 78 -2.47 8.87 -0.49
CA LYS A 78 -2.74 7.44 -0.33
C LYS A 78 -1.60 6.54 -0.83
N THR A 79 -0.42 7.12 -1.00
CA THR A 79 0.80 6.43 -1.38
C THR A 79 1.49 5.94 -0.11
N LEU A 80 1.78 4.64 -0.05
CA LEU A 80 2.50 4.04 1.06
C LEU A 80 3.99 4.22 0.89
N THR A 81 4.67 4.46 2.01
CA THR A 81 6.12 4.42 2.16
C THR A 81 6.55 3.13 2.83
N VAL A 82 7.85 2.80 2.76
CA VAL A 82 8.40 1.66 3.51
C VAL A 82 8.16 1.82 5.02
N GLU A 83 8.17 3.06 5.51
CA GLU A 83 7.92 3.35 6.92
C GLU A 83 6.48 3.05 7.33
N ASP A 84 5.50 3.37 6.47
CA ASP A 84 4.10 3.00 6.72
C ASP A 84 3.93 1.48 6.89
N LEU A 85 4.68 0.68 6.12
CA LEU A 85 4.66 -0.78 6.26
C LEU A 85 5.26 -1.23 7.60
N ARG A 86 6.35 -0.58 8.03
CA ARG A 86 7.03 -0.91 9.30
C ARG A 86 6.19 -0.63 10.53
N VAL A 87 5.34 0.39 10.49
CA VAL A 87 4.45 0.73 11.61
C VAL A 87 3.59 -0.45 12.04
N ILE A 88 3.12 -1.26 11.08
CA ILE A 88 2.22 -2.38 11.34
C ILE A 88 2.89 -3.75 11.25
N GLU A 89 4.23 -3.83 11.09
CA GLU A 89 4.94 -5.10 10.92
C GLU A 89 4.69 -6.10 12.06
N GLN A 90 4.58 -5.59 13.29
CA GLN A 90 4.36 -6.38 14.51
C GLN A 90 2.87 -6.57 14.85
N GLU A 91 1.97 -5.95 14.09
CA GLU A 91 0.53 -6.17 14.25
C GLU A 91 0.13 -7.52 13.64
N ASP A 92 -0.99 -8.06 14.12
CA ASP A 92 -1.65 -9.25 13.60
C ASP A 92 -2.95 -8.75 12.96
N ALA A 93 -2.89 -8.38 11.68
CA ALA A 93 -3.96 -7.61 11.06
C ALA A 93 -5.24 -8.43 10.87
N ASP A 94 -5.12 -9.72 10.59
CA ASP A 94 -6.27 -10.61 10.43
C ASP A 94 -6.68 -11.32 11.72
N GLY A 95 -5.80 -11.45 12.71
CA GLY A 95 -6.08 -12.01 14.02
C GLY A 95 -5.80 -13.51 14.13
N ASP A 96 -4.98 -14.07 13.23
CA ASP A 96 -4.66 -15.51 13.20
C ASP A 96 -3.56 -15.93 14.21
N GLY A 97 -2.90 -14.96 14.84
CA GLY A 97 -1.86 -15.14 15.84
C GLY A 97 -0.43 -15.02 15.32
N ALA A 98 -0.22 -14.78 14.03
CA ALA A 98 1.07 -14.42 13.44
C ALA A 98 1.19 -12.90 13.24
N SER A 99 2.42 -12.37 13.25
CA SER A 99 2.62 -10.96 12.89
C SER A 99 2.63 -10.80 11.36
N ASN A 100 2.19 -9.64 10.89
CA ASN A 100 2.19 -9.30 9.47
C ASN A 100 3.57 -9.55 8.83
N ARG A 101 4.63 -9.20 9.54
CA ARG A 101 6.02 -9.41 9.10
C ARG A 101 6.35 -10.89 8.97
N ASP A 102 6.02 -11.69 9.97
CA ASP A 102 6.35 -13.13 9.97
C ASP A 102 5.64 -13.84 8.82
N GLU A 103 4.39 -13.46 8.54
CA GLU A 103 3.63 -13.96 7.40
C GLU A 103 4.25 -13.57 6.05
N ILE A 104 4.56 -12.30 5.86
CA ILE A 104 5.21 -11.82 4.63
C ILE A 104 6.55 -12.55 4.39
N LEU A 105 7.32 -12.80 5.44
CA LEU A 105 8.58 -13.53 5.36
C LEU A 105 8.40 -15.04 5.14
N ALA A 106 7.35 -15.63 5.70
CA ALA A 106 6.96 -17.03 5.48
C ALA A 106 6.31 -17.26 4.10
N GLY A 107 5.99 -16.18 3.37
CA GLY A 107 5.33 -16.25 2.08
C GLY A 107 3.82 -16.45 2.17
N THR A 108 3.23 -16.20 3.35
CA THR A 108 1.78 -16.24 3.57
C THR A 108 1.15 -14.84 3.46
N ASN A 109 -0.15 -14.71 3.74
CA ASN A 109 -0.90 -13.47 3.48
C ASN A 109 -1.44 -12.87 4.78
N PRO A 110 -0.94 -11.69 5.20
CA PRO A 110 -1.28 -11.06 6.48
C PRO A 110 -2.71 -10.52 6.61
N GLY A 111 -3.55 -10.77 5.61
CA GLY A 111 -4.96 -10.43 5.63
C GLY A 111 -5.86 -11.65 5.43
N ASP A 112 -5.33 -12.85 5.57
CA ASP A 112 -6.02 -14.13 5.37
C ASP A 112 -5.84 -15.02 6.59
N LEU A 113 -6.88 -15.04 7.45
CA LEU A 113 -7.01 -15.83 8.67
C LEU A 113 -6.67 -17.34 8.52
N THR A 114 -6.64 -17.85 7.30
CA THR A 114 -6.36 -19.27 7.02
C THR A 114 -4.94 -19.52 6.55
N ALA A 115 -4.16 -18.46 6.29
CA ALA A 115 -2.81 -18.50 5.75
C ALA A 115 -1.73 -18.42 6.83
N VAL A 116 -1.88 -19.18 7.91
CA VAL A 116 -0.92 -19.17 9.04
C VAL A 116 0.45 -19.74 8.61
N PRO A 117 1.58 -19.10 8.95
CA PRO A 117 2.91 -19.66 8.80
C PRO A 117 3.04 -21.02 9.52
N ASN A 118 3.73 -21.97 8.89
CA ASN A 118 4.00 -23.25 9.50
C ASN A 118 4.74 -23.07 10.84
N GLY A 119 4.07 -23.38 11.95
CA GLY A 119 4.64 -23.31 13.30
C GLY A 119 4.35 -22.03 14.11
N SER A 120 3.60 -21.05 13.57
CA SER A 120 3.22 -19.83 14.32
C SER A 120 1.82 -19.89 14.97
N GLY A 121 1.07 -20.98 14.77
CA GLY A 121 -0.15 -21.24 15.53
C GLY A 121 0.16 -21.18 17.02
N ARG A 122 -0.31 -20.12 17.70
CA ARG A 122 -0.08 -19.79 19.11
C ARG A 122 0.08 -21.06 19.96
N ARG A 123 1.29 -21.29 20.48
CA ARG A 123 1.45 -22.09 21.70
C ARG A 123 0.78 -21.25 22.80
N VAL A 124 -0.50 -21.52 23.05
CA VAL A 124 -1.16 -21.12 24.28
C VAL A 124 -0.38 -21.77 25.41
N GLU A 125 0.36 -20.95 26.15
CA GLU A 125 0.75 -21.28 27.53
C GLU A 125 -0.40 -20.92 28.47
#